data_AF-A0A317FIP9-F1
#
_entry.id   AF-A0A317FIP9-F1
#
_cell.length_a   1.000
_cell.length_b   1.000
_cell.length_c   1.000
_cell.angle_alpha   90.00
_cell.angle_beta   90.00
_cell.angle_gamma   90.00
#
_symmetry.space_group_name_H-M   'P 1'
#
loop_
_entity.id
_entity.type
_entity.pdbx_description
1 polymer ?
#
loop_
_entity_poly.entity_id
_entity_poly.type
_entity_poly.pdbx_seq_one_letter_code
_entity_poly.pdbx_strand_id
1 'polypeptide(L)'
;MLKGHIDSLTTADFVEGWAADDERPALRIEVIASEDGKVAEGRAHLFRADLADARLGLGWCAFRLRVQPYANALRRQTLTLRDAATGTVLHEIENCPIRDDLDLPCNTVEAAVASDPTVITSLNQLRGCQAALANFVTRRGVGEFVRAAYVYVLGRPVDAPGLASYGRMLRTGAITPFGLLSVLADSDEFRSRPRQLASPNATGFVFRV
;
A
#
# COMPACT_ATOMS: atom_id res chain seq x y z
N MET A 1 2.83 -8.24 -13.95
CA MET A 1 3.89 -9.25 -13.71
C MET A 1 3.80 -9.70 -12.27
N LEU A 2 3.58 -11.00 -12.05
CA LEU A 2 3.39 -11.57 -10.72
C LEU A 2 4.75 -11.91 -10.09
N LYS A 3 5.03 -11.37 -8.90
CA LYS A 3 6.29 -11.58 -8.15
C LYS A 3 6.04 -11.59 -6.64
N GLY A 4 6.94 -12.19 -5.88
CA GLY A 4 6.95 -12.04 -4.44
C GLY A 4 8.28 -12.45 -3.82
N HIS A 5 8.41 -12.18 -2.52
CA HIS A 5 9.58 -12.51 -1.72
C HIS A 5 9.17 -12.67 -0.25
N ILE A 6 9.84 -13.57 0.45
CA ILE A 6 9.72 -13.76 1.90
C ILE A 6 11.00 -13.18 2.50
N ASP A 7 10.85 -12.23 3.42
CA ASP A 7 11.98 -11.53 4.02
C ASP A 7 12.46 -12.22 5.29
N SER A 8 11.53 -12.49 6.21
CA SER A 8 11.86 -13.03 7.53
C SER A 8 10.63 -13.57 8.27
N LEU A 9 10.92 -14.39 9.27
CA LEU A 9 10.04 -14.68 10.38
C LEU A 9 10.34 -13.74 11.54
N THR A 10 9.37 -13.45 12.40
CA THR A 10 9.57 -12.62 13.61
C THR A 10 9.44 -13.45 14.88
N THR A 11 10.03 -12.96 15.98
CA THR A 11 9.89 -13.59 17.31
C THR A 11 8.46 -13.55 17.85
N ALA A 12 7.58 -12.72 17.27
CA ALA A 12 6.16 -12.67 17.54
C ALA A 12 5.33 -13.51 16.56
N ASP A 13 5.88 -14.60 16.02
CA ASP A 13 5.24 -15.53 15.09
C ASP A 13 4.55 -14.88 13.87
N PHE A 14 5.18 -13.89 13.26
CA PHE A 14 4.78 -13.38 11.95
C PHE A 14 5.75 -13.82 10.86
N VAL A 15 5.23 -14.01 9.65
CA VAL A 15 6.02 -14.04 8.42
C VAL A 15 5.81 -12.73 7.68
N GLU A 16 6.92 -12.14 7.24
CA GLU A 16 6.96 -10.86 6.54
C GLU A 16 7.56 -11.03 5.16
N GLY A 17 7.11 -10.17 4.25
CA GLY A 17 7.60 -10.14 2.89
C GLY A 17 6.75 -9.23 2.02
N TRP A 18 6.79 -9.48 0.71
CA TRP A 18 5.98 -8.75 -0.24
C TRP A 18 5.55 -9.64 -1.41
N ALA A 19 4.41 -9.31 -2.01
CA ALA A 19 3.92 -9.96 -3.21
C ALA A 19 3.14 -8.94 -4.04
N ALA A 20 3.53 -8.78 -5.30
CA ALA A 20 2.96 -7.79 -6.19
C ALA A 20 2.46 -8.45 -7.48
N ASP A 21 1.31 -7.96 -7.93
CA ASP A 21 0.81 -8.18 -9.27
C ASP A 21 0.34 -6.83 -9.81
N ASP A 22 0.82 -6.46 -11.00
CA ASP A 22 0.47 -5.20 -11.64
C ASP A 22 -1.03 -5.11 -11.98
N GLU A 23 -1.69 -6.25 -12.17
CA GLU A 23 -3.11 -6.32 -12.51
C GLU A 23 -4.00 -6.50 -11.27
N ARG A 24 -3.48 -7.14 -10.23
CA ARG A 24 -4.23 -7.51 -9.02
C ARG A 24 -3.63 -6.86 -7.76
N PRO A 25 -4.05 -5.64 -7.43
CA PRO A 25 -3.63 -4.98 -6.22
C PRO A 25 -4.16 -5.70 -4.98
N ALA A 26 -3.41 -5.62 -3.87
CA ALA A 26 -3.71 -6.36 -2.64
C ALA A 26 -3.84 -7.88 -2.85
N LEU A 27 -2.86 -8.47 -3.54
CA LEU A 27 -2.82 -9.88 -3.88
C LEU A 27 -3.06 -10.75 -2.64
N ARG A 28 -3.92 -11.78 -2.77
CA ARG A 28 -4.08 -12.81 -1.74
C ARG A 28 -2.95 -13.80 -1.84
N ILE A 29 -2.34 -14.09 -0.70
CA ILE A 29 -1.16 -14.94 -0.62
C ILE A 29 -1.34 -16.01 0.43
N GLU A 30 -0.67 -17.13 0.20
CA GLU A 30 -0.54 -18.22 1.16
C GLU A 30 0.95 -18.54 1.34
N VAL A 31 1.32 -18.83 2.58
CA VAL A 31 2.64 -19.36 2.92
C VAL A 31 2.45 -20.82 3.30
N ILE A 32 3.19 -21.68 2.63
CA ILE A 32 3.14 -23.12 2.80
C ILE A 32 4.49 -23.57 3.33
N ALA A 33 4.49 -24.38 4.39
CA ALA A 33 5.66 -25.09 4.86
C ALA A 33 5.63 -26.52 4.31
N SER A 34 6.79 -27.01 3.90
CA SER A 34 6.90 -28.25 3.10
C SER A 34 6.34 -29.49 3.80
N GLU A 35 6.39 -29.54 5.14
CA GLU A 35 5.93 -30.68 5.94
C GLU A 35 4.53 -30.45 6.55
N ASP A 36 4.16 -29.20 6.83
CA ASP A 36 2.97 -28.85 7.60
C ASP A 36 1.80 -28.29 6.75
N GLY A 37 2.02 -28.07 5.46
CA GLY A 37 1.02 -27.47 4.58
C GLY A 37 0.87 -25.97 4.80
N LYS A 38 -0.35 -25.43 4.69
CA LYS A 38 -0.59 -23.99 4.77
C LYS A 38 -0.41 -23.49 6.20
N VAL A 39 0.58 -22.61 6.41
CA VAL A 39 0.94 -22.06 7.73
C VAL A 39 0.47 -20.62 7.94
N ALA A 40 0.20 -19.89 6.85
CA ALA A 40 -0.39 -18.55 6.90
C ALA A 40 -1.14 -18.22 5.60
N GLU A 41 -2.13 -17.34 5.70
CA GLU A 41 -2.87 -16.78 4.57
C GLU A 41 -3.19 -15.31 4.85
N GLY A 42 -3.18 -14.48 3.81
CA GLY A 42 -3.70 -13.12 3.93
C GLY A 42 -3.50 -12.30 2.67
N ARG A 43 -3.31 -10.99 2.84
CA ARG A 43 -3.17 -10.03 1.72
C ARG A 43 -1.84 -9.30 1.77
N ALA A 44 -1.26 -9.09 0.59
CA ALA A 44 -0.12 -8.22 0.37
C ALA A 44 -0.60 -6.77 0.15
N HIS A 45 -0.89 -6.07 1.24
CA HIS A 45 -1.58 -4.78 1.22
C HIS A 45 -0.98 -3.71 2.14
N LEU A 46 0.13 -4.02 2.81
CA LEU A 46 0.86 -3.08 3.68
C LEU A 46 1.76 -2.18 2.84
N PHE A 47 2.00 -0.96 3.32
CA PHE A 47 2.93 -0.03 2.69
C PHE A 47 4.37 -0.30 3.11
N ARG A 48 5.27 -0.26 2.13
CA ARG A 48 6.72 -0.25 2.33
C ARG A 48 7.41 0.74 1.40
N ALA A 49 8.22 1.61 2.00
CA ALA A 49 8.91 2.69 1.33
C ALA A 49 9.90 2.18 0.26
N ASP A 50 10.69 1.17 0.61
CA ASP A 50 11.65 0.53 -0.28
C ASP A 50 10.99 -0.10 -1.53
N LEU A 51 9.81 -0.69 -1.35
CA LEU A 51 9.02 -1.24 -2.47
C LEU A 51 8.46 -0.15 -3.38
N ALA A 52 8.06 1.00 -2.81
CA ALA A 52 7.63 2.16 -3.59
C ALA A 52 8.78 2.69 -4.46
N ASP A 53 9.98 2.79 -3.89
CA ASP A 53 11.17 3.29 -4.57
C ASP A 53 11.65 2.30 -5.65
N ALA A 54 11.50 0.99 -5.40
CA ALA A 54 11.70 -0.08 -6.38
C ALA A 54 10.56 -0.19 -7.43
N ARG A 55 9.51 0.64 -7.31
CA ARG A 55 8.32 0.64 -8.19
C ARG A 55 7.57 -0.70 -8.24
N LEU A 56 7.53 -1.42 -7.13
CA LEU A 56 6.79 -2.68 -6.98
C LEU A 56 5.43 -2.41 -6.33
N GLY A 57 4.33 -2.79 -6.99
CA GLY A 57 2.98 -2.74 -6.40
C GLY A 57 2.58 -1.38 -5.81
N LEU A 58 3.10 -0.27 -6.37
CA LEU A 58 2.95 1.09 -5.85
C LEU A 58 3.49 1.32 -4.43
N GLY A 59 4.27 0.38 -3.90
CA GLY A 59 4.71 0.31 -2.49
C GLY A 59 3.69 -0.32 -1.55
N TRP A 60 2.51 -0.71 -2.03
CA TRP A 60 1.40 -1.26 -1.24
C TRP A 60 1.21 -2.75 -1.53
N CYS A 61 2.28 -3.50 -1.37
CA CYS A 61 2.35 -4.93 -1.68
C CYS A 61 3.11 -5.74 -0.62
N ALA A 62 3.31 -5.17 0.56
CA ALA A 62 3.92 -5.88 1.67
C ALA A 62 2.88 -6.68 2.47
N PHE A 63 3.33 -7.70 3.17
CA PHE A 63 2.49 -8.48 4.07
C PHE A 63 3.20 -8.76 5.39
N ARG A 64 2.38 -8.96 6.43
CA ARG A 64 2.79 -9.46 7.73
C ARG A 64 1.66 -10.38 8.19
N LEU A 65 1.92 -11.68 8.25
CA LEU A 65 0.90 -12.70 8.50
C LEU A 65 1.28 -13.54 9.71
N ARG A 66 0.33 -13.76 10.62
CA ARG A 66 0.55 -14.63 11.78
C ARG A 66 0.71 -16.07 11.26
N VAL A 67 1.81 -16.72 11.65
CA VAL A 67 2.06 -18.12 11.29
C VAL A 67 1.55 -19.06 12.39
N GLN A 68 1.13 -20.26 11.99
CA GLN A 68 0.81 -21.36 12.88
C GLN A 68 1.67 -22.59 12.55
N PRO A 69 2.13 -23.38 13.54
CA PRO A 69 1.86 -23.22 14.98
C PRO A 69 2.67 -22.09 15.65
N TYR A 70 3.94 -21.85 15.25
CA TYR A 70 4.78 -20.72 15.69
C TYR A 70 6.03 -20.60 14.81
N ALA A 71 6.64 -19.40 14.73
CA ALA A 71 7.73 -19.12 13.79
C ALA A 71 8.97 -20.00 14.00
N ASN A 72 9.32 -20.31 15.24
CA ASN A 72 10.49 -21.12 15.54
C ASN A 72 10.42 -22.55 14.98
N ALA A 73 9.22 -23.15 14.87
CA ALA A 73 9.04 -24.48 14.26
C ALA A 73 9.31 -24.46 12.75
N LEU A 74 9.02 -23.32 12.12
CA LEU A 74 9.13 -23.14 10.67
C LEU A 74 10.53 -22.73 10.21
N ARG A 75 11.40 -22.29 11.14
CA ARG A 75 12.73 -21.76 10.83
C ARG A 75 13.60 -22.68 9.97
N ARG A 76 13.50 -23.99 10.17
CA ARG A 76 14.31 -25.00 9.46
C ARG A 76 13.59 -25.62 8.27
N GLN A 77 12.34 -25.21 8.02
CA GLN A 77 11.55 -25.71 6.92
C GLN A 77 11.73 -24.84 5.69
N THR A 78 11.45 -25.42 4.52
CA THR A 78 11.31 -24.68 3.29
C THR A 78 9.92 -24.04 3.25
N LEU A 79 9.91 -22.71 3.15
CA LEU A 79 8.71 -21.90 3.05
C LEU A 79 8.48 -21.49 1.60
N THR A 80 7.29 -21.79 1.09
CA THR A 80 6.86 -21.40 -0.25
C THR A 80 5.76 -20.34 -0.16
N LEU A 81 6.01 -19.18 -0.77
CA LEU A 81 5.00 -18.14 -0.99
C LEU A 81 4.25 -18.43 -2.28
N ARG A 82 2.92 -18.45 -2.23
CA ARG A 82 2.05 -18.68 -3.38
C ARG A 82 0.96 -17.63 -3.52
N ASP A 83 0.53 -17.39 -4.75
CA ASP A 83 -0.73 -16.69 -5.04
C ASP A 83 -1.90 -17.62 -4.69
N ALA A 84 -2.76 -17.19 -3.76
CA ALA A 84 -3.89 -17.98 -3.27
C ALA A 84 -4.92 -18.29 -4.36
N ALA A 85 -5.04 -17.43 -5.39
CA ALA A 85 -6.04 -17.60 -6.44
C ALA A 85 -5.61 -18.61 -7.51
N THR A 86 -4.31 -18.65 -7.83
CA THR A 86 -3.78 -19.45 -8.95
C THR A 86 -2.91 -20.63 -8.50
N GLY A 87 -2.46 -20.63 -7.24
CA GLY A 87 -1.48 -21.57 -6.72
C GLY A 87 -0.05 -21.33 -7.24
N THR A 88 0.18 -20.27 -8.01
CA THR A 88 1.49 -19.95 -8.59
C THR A 88 2.50 -19.69 -7.49
N VAL A 89 3.65 -20.36 -7.56
CA VAL A 89 4.77 -20.14 -6.64
C VAL A 89 5.45 -18.82 -6.98
N LEU A 90 5.54 -17.93 -5.99
CA LEU A 90 6.14 -16.60 -6.10
C LEU A 90 7.58 -16.59 -5.60
N HIS A 91 7.84 -17.32 -4.51
CA HIS A 91 9.14 -17.40 -3.88
C HIS A 91 9.23 -18.68 -3.04
N GLU A 92 10.44 -19.21 -2.93
CA GLU A 92 10.76 -20.33 -2.04
C GLU A 92 12.03 -19.97 -1.28
N ILE A 93 12.00 -20.15 0.04
CA ILE A 93 13.14 -19.88 0.90
C ILE A 93 13.35 -21.03 1.87
N GLU A 94 14.59 -21.49 1.94
CA GLU A 94 15.05 -22.40 2.97
C GLU A 94 15.68 -21.60 4.11
N ASN A 95 15.53 -22.09 5.34
CA ASN A 95 16.17 -21.48 6.50
C ASN A 95 15.84 -19.99 6.67
N CYS A 96 14.54 -19.66 6.64
CA CYS A 96 14.06 -18.27 6.73
C CYS A 96 14.63 -17.57 7.98
N PRO A 97 15.23 -16.37 7.85
CA PRO A 97 15.85 -15.70 8.98
C PRO A 97 14.79 -15.25 10.00
N ILE A 98 15.11 -15.36 11.29
CA ILE A 98 14.30 -14.81 12.38
C ILE A 98 14.82 -13.44 12.76
N ARG A 99 13.93 -12.46 12.86
CA ARG A 99 14.21 -11.12 13.39
C ARG A 99 13.45 -10.87 14.68
N ASP A 100 14.03 -10.07 15.55
CA ASP A 100 13.32 -9.58 16.73
C ASP A 100 12.17 -8.68 16.31
N ASP A 101 11.00 -8.97 16.85
CA ASP A 101 9.83 -8.15 16.59
C ASP A 101 9.88 -6.89 17.45
N LEU A 102 10.09 -5.75 16.79
CA LEU A 102 9.98 -4.43 17.40
C LEU A 102 8.53 -3.94 17.27
N ASP A 103 7.55 -4.73 17.74
CA ASP A 103 6.17 -4.27 17.72
C ASP A 103 6.04 -3.07 18.67
N LEU A 104 5.70 -1.91 18.10
CA LEU A 104 5.17 -0.79 18.86
C LEU A 104 3.80 -1.25 19.40
N PRO A 105 3.56 -1.24 20.72
CA PRO A 105 2.29 -1.70 21.25
C PRO A 105 1.14 -0.91 20.61
N CYS A 106 0.16 -1.61 20.05
CA CYS A 106 -1.10 -1.05 19.58
C CYS A 106 -2.01 -0.66 20.76
N ASN A 107 -1.47 0.09 21.72
CA ASN A 107 -2.15 0.48 22.95
C ASN A 107 -2.86 1.84 22.84
N THR A 108 -2.73 2.53 21.70
CA THR A 108 -3.45 3.77 21.41
C THR A 108 -4.29 3.64 20.14
N VAL A 109 -5.32 4.48 20.01
CA VAL A 109 -6.14 4.56 18.79
C VAL A 109 -5.28 5.01 17.61
N GLU A 110 -4.33 5.91 17.84
CA GLU A 110 -3.38 6.36 16.83
C GLU A 110 -2.50 5.21 16.33
N ALA A 111 -2.02 4.34 17.22
CA ALA A 111 -1.25 3.15 16.84
C ALA A 111 -2.11 2.13 16.08
N ALA A 112 -3.39 1.97 16.46
CA ALA A 112 -4.33 1.12 15.75
C ALA A 112 -4.62 1.63 14.32
N VAL A 113 -4.84 2.94 14.17
CA VAL A 113 -5.02 3.59 12.87
C VAL A 113 -3.73 3.53 12.04
N ALA A 114 -2.57 3.72 12.66
CA ALA A 114 -1.28 3.60 11.96
C ALA A 114 -1.01 2.18 11.46
N SER A 115 -1.63 1.19 12.09
CA SER A 115 -1.60 -0.22 11.69
C SER A 115 -2.73 -0.58 10.72
N ASP A 116 -3.69 0.31 10.46
CA ASP A 116 -4.78 0.08 9.51
C ASP A 116 -4.25 0.16 8.07
N PRO A 117 -4.27 -0.96 7.33
CA PRO A 117 -3.69 -1.01 5.98
C PRO A 117 -4.60 -0.40 4.90
N THR A 118 -5.80 0.06 5.29
CA THR A 118 -6.75 0.74 4.40
C THR A 118 -6.61 2.26 4.43
N VAL A 119 -5.77 2.80 5.32
CA VAL A 119 -5.55 4.23 5.51
C VAL A 119 -4.07 4.56 5.30
N ILE A 120 -3.78 5.67 4.64
CA ILE A 120 -2.40 6.19 4.59
C ILE A 120 -2.12 7.03 5.84
N THR A 121 -0.94 6.86 6.42
CA THR A 121 -0.49 7.68 7.56
C THR A 121 0.28 8.92 7.13
N SER A 122 0.72 8.94 5.86
CA SER A 122 1.41 10.07 5.25
C SER A 122 1.15 10.11 3.75
N LEU A 123 0.99 11.31 3.20
CA LEU A 123 0.83 11.46 1.75
C LEU A 123 2.04 10.96 0.96
N ASN A 124 3.23 10.92 1.57
CA ASN A 124 4.44 10.34 0.96
C ASN A 124 4.29 8.84 0.63
N GLN A 125 3.31 8.15 1.21
CA GLN A 125 2.99 6.77 0.87
C GLN A 125 2.30 6.64 -0.51
N LEU A 126 1.81 7.74 -1.08
CA LEU A 126 1.24 7.77 -2.43
C LEU A 126 2.29 8.08 -3.50
N ARG A 127 3.58 8.25 -3.16
CA ARG A 127 4.62 8.57 -4.16
C ARG A 127 4.74 7.49 -5.24
N GLY A 128 4.53 6.22 -4.90
CA GLY A 128 4.50 5.12 -5.86
C GLY A 128 3.32 5.19 -6.83
N CYS A 129 2.29 5.99 -6.55
CA CYS A 129 1.08 6.13 -7.35
C CYS A 129 1.19 7.18 -8.46
N GLN A 130 2.33 7.86 -8.64
CA GLN A 130 2.48 8.92 -9.64
C GLN A 130 2.01 8.51 -11.05
N ALA A 131 2.34 7.29 -11.49
CA ALA A 131 1.90 6.76 -12.78
C ALA A 131 0.38 6.56 -12.84
N ALA A 132 -0.25 6.08 -11.76
CA ALA A 132 -1.71 5.93 -11.68
C ALA A 132 -2.41 7.29 -11.72
N LEU A 133 -1.90 8.28 -10.99
CA LEU A 133 -2.42 9.65 -11.01
C LEU A 133 -2.28 10.28 -12.40
N ALA A 134 -1.14 10.09 -13.07
CA ALA A 134 -0.92 10.56 -14.44
C ALA A 134 -1.87 9.88 -15.43
N ASN A 135 -2.04 8.56 -15.33
CA ASN A 135 -3.00 7.81 -16.15
C ASN A 135 -4.44 8.31 -15.93
N PHE A 136 -4.80 8.67 -14.70
CA PHE A 136 -6.09 9.29 -14.42
C PHE A 136 -6.28 10.59 -15.17
N VAL A 137 -5.29 11.49 -15.13
CA VAL A 137 -5.34 12.75 -15.88
C VAL A 137 -5.45 12.48 -17.39
N THR A 138 -4.72 11.50 -17.93
CA THR A 138 -4.77 11.15 -19.35
C THR A 138 -6.14 10.60 -19.76
N ARG A 139 -6.76 9.74 -18.96
CA ARG A 139 -8.05 9.08 -19.29
C ARG A 139 -9.28 9.93 -19.00
N ARG A 140 -9.26 10.72 -17.92
CA ARG A 140 -10.42 11.49 -17.43
C ARG A 140 -10.28 13.00 -17.63
N GLY A 141 -9.07 13.47 -17.91
CA GLY A 141 -8.76 14.89 -18.06
C GLY A 141 -8.42 15.57 -16.73
N VAL A 142 -7.80 16.75 -16.86
CA VAL A 142 -7.32 17.56 -15.74
C VAL A 142 -8.47 18.03 -14.83
N GLY A 143 -9.62 18.41 -15.39
CA GLY A 143 -10.74 18.93 -14.62
C GLY A 143 -11.31 17.91 -13.63
N GLU A 144 -11.54 16.68 -14.10
CA GLU A 144 -11.99 15.57 -13.26
C GLU A 144 -10.96 15.20 -12.20
N PHE A 145 -9.66 15.23 -12.55
CA PHE A 145 -8.60 14.98 -11.58
C PHE A 145 -8.62 15.98 -10.43
N VAL A 146 -8.74 17.28 -10.71
CA VAL A 146 -8.80 18.32 -9.66
C VAL A 146 -10.02 18.13 -8.77
N ARG A 147 -11.19 17.81 -9.34
CA ARG A 147 -12.41 17.52 -8.56
C ARG A 147 -12.20 16.32 -7.64
N ALA A 148 -11.65 15.22 -8.18
CA ALA A 148 -11.37 14.01 -7.42
C ALA A 148 -10.32 14.26 -6.30
N ALA A 149 -9.29 15.05 -6.57
CA ALA A 149 -8.27 15.44 -5.59
C ALA A 149 -8.85 16.21 -4.40
N TYR A 150 -9.75 17.18 -4.65
CA TYR A 150 -10.42 17.93 -3.59
C TYR A 150 -11.32 17.04 -2.72
N VAL A 151 -12.11 16.17 -3.35
CA VAL A 151 -12.98 15.24 -2.61
C VAL A 151 -12.15 14.26 -1.80
N TYR A 152 -11.08 13.71 -2.40
CA TYR A 152 -10.21 12.75 -1.74
C TYR A 152 -9.48 13.37 -0.53
N VAL A 153 -8.83 14.53 -0.70
CA VAL A 153 -8.00 15.15 0.36
C VAL A 153 -8.83 15.96 1.36
N LEU A 154 -9.75 16.80 0.88
CA LEU A 154 -10.47 17.78 1.71
C LEU A 154 -11.90 17.35 2.04
N GLY A 155 -12.43 16.33 1.35
CA GLY A 155 -13.80 15.84 1.56
C GLY A 155 -14.88 16.82 1.10
N ARG A 156 -14.56 17.71 0.15
CA ARG A 156 -15.49 18.69 -0.40
C ARG A 156 -15.27 18.89 -1.91
N PRO A 157 -16.27 19.42 -2.65
CA PRO A 157 -16.05 19.80 -4.04
C PRO A 157 -15.10 20.99 -4.17
N VAL A 158 -14.35 21.00 -5.27
CA VAL A 158 -13.56 22.15 -5.69
C VAL A 158 -14.45 23.31 -6.11
N ASP A 159 -14.04 24.53 -5.77
CA ASP A 159 -14.68 25.76 -6.21
C ASP A 159 -14.23 26.16 -7.63
N ALA A 160 -14.94 27.11 -8.25
CA ALA A 160 -14.59 27.57 -9.60
C ALA A 160 -13.17 28.17 -9.69
N PRO A 161 -12.70 29.00 -8.71
CA PRO A 161 -11.35 29.55 -8.73
C PRO A 161 -10.26 28.48 -8.61
N GLY A 162 -10.40 27.53 -7.68
CA GLY A 162 -9.46 26.44 -7.47
C GLY A 162 -9.37 25.53 -8.69
N LEU A 163 -10.51 25.22 -9.31
CA LEU A 163 -10.54 24.43 -10.54
C LEU A 163 -9.80 25.12 -11.69
N ALA A 164 -10.00 26.43 -11.84
CA ALA A 164 -9.32 27.20 -12.88
C ALA A 164 -7.81 27.32 -12.62
N SER A 165 -7.41 27.57 -11.36
CA SER A 165 -6.02 27.74 -10.96
C SER A 165 -5.22 26.43 -11.09
N TYR A 166 -5.61 25.39 -10.36
CA TYR A 166 -4.91 24.11 -10.38
C TYR A 166 -5.03 23.41 -11.73
N GLY A 167 -6.17 23.58 -12.41
CA GLY A 167 -6.34 23.10 -13.77
C GLY A 167 -5.36 23.73 -14.76
N ARG A 168 -5.04 25.02 -14.61
CA ARG A 168 -3.99 25.68 -15.41
C ARG A 168 -2.61 25.10 -15.07
N MET A 169 -2.26 25.03 -13.78
CA MET A 169 -0.96 24.55 -13.33
C MET A 169 -0.65 23.12 -13.79
N LEU A 170 -1.65 22.23 -13.77
CA LEU A 170 -1.50 20.85 -14.25
C LEU A 170 -1.31 20.79 -15.78
N ARG A 171 -2.05 21.60 -16.55
CA ARG A 171 -1.89 21.65 -18.02
C ARG A 171 -0.55 22.21 -18.45
N THR A 172 -0.02 23.19 -17.72
CA THR A 172 1.29 23.79 -18.01
C THR A 172 2.45 22.97 -17.43
N GLY A 173 2.19 21.88 -16.70
CA GLY A 173 3.21 21.09 -16.01
C GLY A 173 3.89 21.82 -14.85
N ALA A 174 3.32 22.94 -14.38
CA ALA A 174 3.85 23.71 -13.24
C ALA A 174 3.68 22.95 -11.92
N ILE A 175 2.72 22.02 -11.86
CA ILE A 175 2.56 21.08 -10.75
C ILE A 175 2.27 19.69 -11.32
N THR A 176 2.75 18.65 -10.62
CA THR A 176 2.40 17.27 -10.95
C THR A 176 1.08 16.87 -10.27
N PRO A 177 0.39 15.82 -10.74
CA PRO A 177 -0.79 15.29 -10.06
C PRO A 177 -0.53 14.96 -8.58
N PHE A 178 0.61 14.33 -8.27
CA PHE A 178 1.03 14.08 -6.89
C PHE A 178 1.30 15.38 -6.12
N GLY A 179 1.98 16.35 -6.74
CA GLY A 179 2.23 17.65 -6.14
C GLY A 179 0.97 18.40 -5.77
N LEU A 180 -0.11 18.29 -6.56
CA LEU A 180 -1.41 18.86 -6.18
C LEU A 180 -1.94 18.23 -4.89
N LEU A 181 -1.88 16.91 -4.75
CA LEU A 181 -2.29 16.25 -3.50
C LEU A 181 -1.45 16.75 -2.32
N SER A 182 -0.14 16.95 -2.51
CA SER A 182 0.76 17.50 -1.49
C SER A 182 0.34 18.91 -1.07
N VAL A 183 0.09 19.79 -2.03
CA VAL A 183 -0.35 21.16 -1.75
C VAL A 183 -1.69 21.18 -1.01
N LEU A 184 -2.63 20.31 -1.36
CA LEU A 184 -3.91 20.23 -0.65
C LEU A 184 -3.75 19.69 0.78
N ALA A 185 -2.91 18.67 0.98
CA ALA A 185 -2.63 18.10 2.31
C ALA A 185 -1.85 19.07 3.22
N ASP A 186 -1.01 19.94 2.64
CA ASP A 186 -0.26 20.96 3.36
C ASP A 186 -1.07 22.24 3.63
N SER A 187 -2.29 22.35 3.09
CA SER A 187 -3.15 23.52 3.29
C SER A 187 -3.64 23.65 4.72
N ASP A 188 -3.88 24.89 5.16
CA ASP A 188 -4.49 25.15 6.48
C ASP A 188 -5.87 24.50 6.63
N GLU A 189 -6.58 24.33 5.51
CA GLU A 189 -7.86 23.64 5.49
C GLU A 189 -7.71 22.19 5.95
N PHE A 190 -6.75 21.45 5.39
CA PHE A 190 -6.47 20.08 5.80
C PHE A 190 -5.95 20.02 7.24
N ARG A 191 -5.05 20.92 7.63
CA ARG A 191 -4.51 20.98 8.99
C ARG A 191 -5.58 21.27 10.04
N SER A 192 -6.58 22.08 9.70
CA SER A 192 -7.69 22.40 10.61
C SER A 192 -8.61 21.20 10.86
N ARG A 193 -8.68 20.27 9.90
CA ARG A 193 -9.52 19.06 9.95
C ARG A 193 -8.80 17.89 9.27
N PRO A 194 -7.80 17.29 9.93
CA PRO A 194 -7.07 16.17 9.37
C PRO A 194 -8.00 15.01 9.06
N ARG A 195 -7.82 14.39 7.90
CA ARG A 195 -8.63 13.26 7.46
C ARG A 195 -7.78 12.03 7.23
N GLN A 196 -8.39 10.88 7.47
CA GLN A 196 -7.85 9.59 7.06
C GLN A 196 -8.09 9.42 5.56
N LEU A 197 -7.00 9.32 4.80
CA LEU A 197 -7.05 9.16 3.36
C LEU A 197 -6.93 7.68 3.01
N ALA A 198 -7.78 7.20 2.10
CA ALA A 198 -7.81 5.79 1.72
C ALA A 198 -6.52 5.35 1.02
N SER A 199 -5.97 4.20 1.39
CA SER A 199 -4.80 3.62 0.75
C SER A 199 -5.10 3.22 -0.70
N PRO A 200 -4.08 3.11 -1.58
CA PRO A 200 -4.27 2.70 -2.96
C PRO A 200 -5.03 1.40 -3.13
N ASN A 201 -4.95 0.49 -2.15
CA ASN A 201 -5.63 -0.80 -2.17
C ASN A 201 -7.07 -0.77 -1.65
N ALA A 202 -7.49 0.33 -1.02
CA ALA A 202 -8.84 0.52 -0.55
C ALA A 202 -9.77 1.01 -1.67
N THR A 203 -11.05 0.67 -1.57
CA THR A 203 -12.08 1.12 -2.53
C THR A 203 -12.26 2.63 -2.55
N GLY A 204 -11.89 3.33 -1.47
CA GLY A 204 -11.90 4.78 -1.38
C GLY A 204 -10.83 5.49 -2.22
N PHE A 205 -9.88 4.75 -2.81
CA PHE A 205 -8.86 5.34 -3.68
C PHE A 205 -9.36 5.54 -5.11
N VAL A 206 -9.84 6.76 -5.36
CA VAL A 206 -10.59 7.13 -6.59
C VAL A 206 -9.74 7.23 -7.86
N PHE A 207 -8.41 7.15 -7.77
CA PHE A 207 -7.52 7.41 -8.91
C PHE A 207 -7.16 6.18 -9.74
N ARG A 208 -7.77 5.02 -9.45
CA ARG A 208 -7.61 3.81 -10.26
C ARG A 208 -8.55 3.87 -11.46
N VAL A 209 -7.99 4.08 -12.65
CA VAL A 209 -8.73 4.11 -13.93
C VAL A 209 -7.98 3.49 -15.09
#